data_AF-A0A8T5UT01-F1
#
_entry.id   AF-A0A8T5UT01-F1
#
_cell.length_a   1.000
_cell.length_b   1.000
_cell.length_c   1.000
_cell.angle_alpha   90.00
_cell.angle_beta   90.00
_cell.angle_gamma   90.00
#
_symmetry.space_group_name_H-M   'P 1'
#
loop_
_entity.id
_entity.type
_entity.pdbx_description
1 polymer ?
#
loop_
_entity_poly.entity_id
_entity_poly.type
_entity_poly.pdbx_seq_one_letter_code
_entity_poly.pdbx_strand_id
1 'polypeptide(L)' 'AYLAAQAALEGWDPSFGALYYYNPETATSEWVFYRDVIIKIGEHYFALAV' A
#
# COMPACT_ATOMS: atom_id res chain seq x y z
N ALA A 1 -9.93 -10.62 -7.88
CA ALA A 1 -8.97 -9.73 -8.55
C ALA A 1 -9.62 -8.87 -9.63
N TYR A 2 -10.35 -9.44 -10.62
CA TYR A 2 -10.98 -8.66 -11.71
C TYR A 2 -11.79 -7.44 -11.25
N LEU A 3 -12.74 -7.64 -10.33
CA LEU A 3 -13.56 -6.55 -9.78
C LEU A 3 -12.74 -5.47 -9.07
N ALA A 4 -11.67 -5.85 -8.36
CA ALA A 4 -10.79 -4.89 -7.69
C ALA A 4 -10.00 -4.06 -8.70
N ALA A 5 -9.53 -4.67 -9.78
CA ALA A 5 -8.85 -3.96 -10.87
C ALA A 5 -9.80 -2.98 -11.58
N GLN A 6 -11.04 -3.40 -11.82
CA GLN A 6 -12.05 -2.53 -12.42
C GLN A 6 -12.39 -1.35 -11.48
N ALA A 7 -12.61 -1.59 -10.19
CA ALA A 7 -12.87 -0.52 -9.23
C ALA A 7 -11.71 0.47 -9.12
N ALA A 8 -10.47 0.00 -9.17
CA ALA A 8 -9.28 0.87 -9.20
C ALA A 8 -9.24 1.72 -10.48
N LEU A 9 -9.59 1.14 -11.64
CA LEU A 9 -9.70 1.89 -12.90
C LEU A 9 -10.84 2.93 -12.87
N GLU A 10 -11.93 2.63 -12.18
CA GLU A 10 -13.06 3.54 -11.93
C GLU A 10 -12.72 4.64 -10.90
N GLY A 11 -11.52 4.60 -10.31
CA GLY A 11 -11.00 5.64 -9.40
C GLY A 11 -11.19 5.36 -7.91
N TRP A 12 -11.62 4.16 -7.53
CA TRP A 12 -11.69 3.77 -6.13
C TRP A 12 -10.30 3.40 -5.61
N ASP A 13 -9.72 4.30 -4.81
CA ASP A 13 -8.42 4.10 -4.15
C ASP A 13 -8.57 4.12 -2.61
N PRO A 14 -8.58 2.95 -1.95
CA PRO A 14 -8.61 2.87 -0.48
C PRO A 14 -7.23 3.10 0.17
N SER A 15 -6.16 3.27 -0.61
CA SER A 15 -4.79 3.48 -0.12
C SER A 15 -4.39 4.95 0.02
N PHE A 16 -5.28 5.87 -0.38
CA PHE A 16 -5.08 7.32 -0.32
C PHE A 16 -3.83 7.82 -1.08
N GLY A 17 -3.59 7.28 -2.27
CA GLY A 17 -2.47 7.66 -3.13
C GLY A 17 -1.15 7.02 -2.71
N ALA A 18 -1.18 5.89 -2.00
CA ALA A 18 0.04 5.17 -1.64
C ALA A 18 0.80 4.71 -2.90
N LEU A 19 2.11 4.85 -2.86
CA LEU A 19 3.00 4.42 -3.94
C LEU A 19 3.82 3.19 -3.55
N TYR A 20 3.84 2.86 -2.27
CA TYR A 20 4.56 1.72 -1.71
C TYR A 20 3.63 0.92 -0.80
N TYR A 21 3.87 -0.39 -0.75
CA TYR A 21 3.26 -1.25 0.25
C TYR A 21 4.23 -2.34 0.70
N TYR A 22 4.13 -2.80 1.94
CA TYR A 22 4.92 -3.91 2.46
C TYR A 22 4.21 -4.63 3.61
N ASN A 23 4.54 -5.90 3.81
CA ASN A 23 4.14 -6.64 5.02
C ASN A 23 5.28 -6.54 6.04
N PRO A 24 5.07 -5.93 7.23
CA PRO A 24 6.15 -5.72 8.19
C PRO A 24 6.72 -7.01 8.80
N GLU A 25 6.00 -8.13 8.73
CA GLU A 25 6.45 -9.43 9.24
C GLU A 25 7.41 -10.13 8.28
N THR A 26 7.29 -9.88 6.98
CA THR A 26 8.07 -10.57 5.94
C THR A 26 9.01 -9.66 5.15
N ALA A 27 8.81 -8.35 5.19
CA ALA A 27 9.67 -7.40 4.50
C ALA A 27 11.09 -7.43 5.08
N THR A 28 12.08 -7.59 4.21
CA THR A 28 13.50 -7.58 4.56
C THR A 28 14.20 -6.30 4.12
N SER A 29 13.49 -5.43 3.38
CA SER A 29 14.07 -4.23 2.80
C SER A 29 14.07 -3.09 3.81
N GLU A 30 15.23 -2.76 4.37
CA GLU A 30 15.33 -1.76 5.45
C GLU A 30 14.75 -0.39 5.06
N TRP A 31 14.93 0.02 3.79
CA TRP A 31 14.47 1.33 3.33
C TRP A 31 12.95 1.51 3.38
N VAL A 32 12.18 0.41 3.28
CA VAL A 32 10.72 0.48 3.27
C VAL A 32 10.14 0.85 4.64
N PHE A 33 10.88 0.53 5.71
CA PHE A 33 10.46 0.83 7.08
C PHE A 33 10.65 2.31 7.46
N TYR A 34 11.41 3.07 6.68
CA TYR A 34 11.55 4.52 6.86
C TYR A 34 10.47 5.33 6.14
N ARG A 35 9.56 4.68 5.40
CA ARG A 35 8.50 5.35 4.65
C ARG A 35 7.36 5.75 5.56
N ASP A 36 6.75 6.89 5.28
CA ASP A 36 5.57 7.35 6.01
C ASP A 36 4.34 6.50 5.67
N VAL A 37 3.94 5.66 6.63
CA VAL A 37 2.78 4.76 6.51
C VAL A 37 1.49 5.56 6.67
N ILE A 38 0.60 5.43 5.68
CA ILE A 38 -0.70 6.09 5.64
C ILE A 38 -1.76 5.22 6.31
N ILE A 39 -1.83 3.95 5.90
CA ILE A 39 -2.88 3.02 6.31
C ILE A 39 -2.41 1.57 6.26
N LYS A 40 -3.01 0.73 7.09
CA LYS A 40 -2.89 -0.73 7.04
C LYS A 40 -4.17 -1.34 6.44
N ILE A 41 -4.04 -2.14 5.38
CA ILE A 41 -5.14 -2.91 4.79
C ILE A 41 -4.74 -4.38 4.78
N GLY A 42 -5.44 -5.19 5.58
CA GLY A 42 -5.04 -6.58 5.84
C GLY A 42 -3.67 -6.64 6.52
N GLU A 43 -2.77 -7.45 5.98
CA GLU A 43 -1.38 -7.60 6.47
C GLU A 43 -0.40 -6.58 5.86
N HIS A 44 -0.88 -5.69 4.98
CA HIS A 44 -0.02 -4.75 4.25
C HIS A 44 -0.15 -3.32 4.77
N TYR A 45 0.99 -2.67 4.90
CA TYR A 45 1.15 -1.26 5.22
C TYR A 45 1.33 -0.52 3.91
N PHE A 46 0.58 0.56 3.69
CA PHE A 46 0.61 1.40 2.50
C PHE A 46 1.26 2.74 2.85
N ALA A 47 2.21 3.19 2.04
CA ALA A 47 3.06 4.34 2.33
C ALA A 47 3.22 5.29 1.12
N LEU A 48 3.49 6.57 1.41
CA LEU A 48 3.71 7.60 0.39
C LEU A 48 5.12 7.52 -0.22
N ALA A 49 5.31 8.27 -1.31
CA ALA A 49 6.61 8.40 -1.94
C ALA A 49 7.59 9.37 -1.27
N VAL A 50 7.11 10.15 -0.30
CA VAL A 50 7.87 11.24 0.34
C VAL A 50 8.97 10.72 1.26
#